data_AF-A0AAE3KB64-F1
#
_entry.id   AF-A0AAE3KB64-F1
#
_cell.length_a   1.000
_cell.length_b   1.000
_cell.length_c   1.000
_cell.angle_alpha   90.00
_cell.angle_beta   90.00
_cell.angle_gamma   90.00
#
_symmetry.space_group_name_H-M   'P 1'
#
loop_
_entity.id
_entity.type
_entity.pdbx_description
1 polymer ?
#
loop_
_entity_poly.entity_id
_entity_poly.type
_entity_poly.pdbx_seq_one_letter_code
_entity_poly.pdbx_strand_id
1 'polypeptide(L)' 'MEINIDHASELEEFHRNEALKFRMPEGPAATGLCLYCEDDLEEGRRWCDAICRDRWERSTGHGQLPAAR' A
#
# COMPACT_ATOMS: atom_id res chain seq x y z
N MET A 1 35.47 10.66 20.21
CA MET A 1 34.97 10.32 18.87
C MET A 1 33.68 11.10 18.71
N GLU A 2 33.73 12.20 17.98
CA GLU A 2 32.62 13.14 17.84
C GLU A 2 31.62 12.56 16.84
N ILE A 3 30.41 12.26 17.32
CA ILE A 3 29.29 11.87 16.44
C ILE A 3 28.85 13.17 15.75
N ASN A 4 29.19 13.28 14.47
CA ASN A 4 28.95 14.49 13.68
C ASN A 4 27.44 14.59 13.38
N ILE A 5 26.75 15.45 14.12
CA ILE A 5 25.29 15.73 14.08
C ILE A 5 24.79 16.04 12.65
N ASP A 6 25.68 16.53 11.78
CA ASP A 6 25.40 16.85 10.37
C ASP A 6 24.91 15.62 9.57
N HIS A 7 25.52 14.46 9.79
CA HIS A 7 25.20 13.22 9.07
C HIS A 7 23.83 12.61 9.46
N ALA A 8 23.34 12.92 10.67
CA ALA A 8 22.06 12.42 11.13
C ALA A 8 20.91 13.09 10.36
N SER A 9 21.01 14.41 10.14
CA SER A 9 19.99 15.18 9.44
C SER A 9 19.88 14.76 7.96
N GLU A 10 21.02 14.55 7.30
CA GLU A 10 21.05 14.14 5.89
C GLU A 10 20.37 12.78 5.67
N LEU A 11 20.58 11.84 6.59
CA LEU A 11 19.98 10.51 6.52
C LEU A 11 18.46 10.55 6.75
N GLU A 12 18.01 11.39 7.70
CA GLU A 12 16.58 11.57 7.96
C GLU A 12 15.86 12.22 6.76
N GLU A 13 16.47 13.22 6.13
CA GLU A 13 15.93 13.86 4.94
C GLU A 13 15.88 12.91 3.74
N PHE A 14 16.92 12.08 3.57
CA PHE A 14 16.95 11.06 2.53
C PHE A 14 15.83 10.03 2.71
N HIS A 15 15.70 9.43 3.90
CA HIS A 15 14.64 8.46 4.20
C HIS A 15 13.24 9.07 4.05
N ARG A 16 13.05 10.32 4.46
CA ARG A 16 11.79 11.05 4.29
C ARG A 16 11.45 11.25 2.82
N ASN A 17 12.43 11.62 2.00
CA ASN A 17 12.24 11.83 0.56
C ASN A 17 11.98 10.52 -0.19
N GLU A 18 12.64 9.42 0.20
CA GLU A 18 12.38 8.10 -0.37
C GLU A 18 10.98 7.59 -0.03
N ALA A 19 10.53 7.71 1.22
CA ALA A 19 9.18 7.34 1.61
C ALA A 19 8.08 8.11 0.84
N LEU A 20 8.37 9.35 0.42
CA LEU A 20 7.46 10.14 -0.42
C LEU A 20 7.51 9.76 -1.90
N LYS A 21 8.58 9.13 -2.38
CA LYS A 21 8.70 8.64 -3.76
C LYS A 21 8.04 7.27 -3.94
N PHE A 22 8.00 6.45 -2.89
CA PHE A 22 7.24 5.20 -2.86
C PHE A 22 5.78 5.41 -2.41
N ARG A 23 5.19 6.55 -2.75
CA ARG A 23 3.74 6.68 -2.81
C ARG A 23 3.26 5.62 -3.79
N MET A 24 2.69 4.54 -3.23
CA MET A 24 2.14 3.42 -3.97
C MET A 24 1.39 3.97 -5.18
N PRO A 25 1.72 3.52 -6.39
CA PRO A 25 1.01 3.97 -7.58
C PRO A 25 -0.47 3.78 -7.30
N GLU A 26 -1.21 4.86 -7.53
CA GLU A 26 -2.65 4.99 -7.48
C GLU A 26 -3.29 3.61 -7.59
N GLY A 27 -3.77 3.07 -6.45
CA GLY A 27 -4.20 1.67 -6.39
C GLY A 27 -5.14 1.35 -7.56
N PRO A 28 -5.09 0.12 -8.07
CA PRO A 28 -5.64 -0.26 -9.37
C PRO A 28 -7.02 0.36 -9.64
N ALA A 29 -7.17 0.94 -10.84
CA ALA A 29 -8.39 1.60 -11.27
C ALA A 29 -9.60 0.66 -11.16
N ALA A 30 -10.76 1.19 -10.75
CA ALA A 30 -12.00 0.42 -10.74
C ALA A 30 -12.45 0.17 -12.18
N THR A 31 -12.24 -1.03 -12.69
CA THR A 31 -12.55 -1.42 -14.08
C THR A 31 -14.00 -1.86 -14.27
N GLY A 32 -14.84 -1.81 -13.23
CA GLY A 32 -16.18 -2.39 -13.22
C GLY A 32 -16.19 -3.90 -12.94
N LEU A 33 -15.04 -4.49 -12.64
CA LEU A 33 -14.89 -5.89 -12.25
C LEU A 33 -14.05 -6.00 -10.97
N CYS A 34 -14.23 -7.08 -10.22
CA CYS A 34 -13.42 -7.32 -9.04
C CYS A 34 -11.97 -7.62 -9.41
N LEU A 35 -11.03 -6.89 -8.82
CA LEU A 35 -9.60 -7.05 -9.09
C LEU A 35 -8.97 -8.36 -8.55
N TYR A 36 -9.75 -9.17 -7.83
CA TYR A 36 -9.30 -10.46 -7.26
C TYR A 36 -9.99 -11.66 -7.88
N CYS A 37 -11.32 -11.61 -8.04
CA CYS A 37 -12.11 -12.73 -8.56
C CYS A 37 -12.80 -12.43 -9.91
N GLU A 38 -12.59 -11.23 -10.46
CA GLU A 38 -13.07 -10.81 -11.80
C GLU A 38 -14.61 -10.84 -11.95
N ASP A 39 -15.33 -10.82 -10.83
CA ASP A 39 -16.79 -10.79 -10.77
C ASP A 39 -17.34 -9.40 -11.16
N ASP A 40 -18.57 -9.36 -11.71
CA ASP A 40 -19.21 -8.13 -12.18
C ASP A 40 -19.52 -7.17 -11.01
N LEU A 41 -18.98 -5.96 -11.07
CA LEU A 41 -19.16 -4.96 -10.01
C LEU A 41 -19.90 -3.73 -10.50
N GLU A 42 -20.72 -3.20 -9.60
CA GLU A 42 -21.26 -1.86 -9.72
C GLU A 42 -20.11 -0.86 -9.97
N GLU A 43 -20.30 0.00 -10.96
CA GLU A 43 -19.32 0.97 -11.42
C GLU A 43 -18.76 1.78 -10.25
N GLY A 44 -17.43 1.81 -10.12
CA GLY A 44 -16.72 2.52 -9.04
C GLY A 44 -16.29 1.65 -7.86
N ARG A 45 -16.65 0.36 -7.80
CA ARG A 45 -16.06 -0.60 -6.84
C ARG A 45 -14.85 -1.33 -7.42
N ARG A 46 -13.84 -1.54 -6.57
CA ARG A 46 -12.60 -2.29 -6.90
C ARG A 46 -12.64 -3.76 -6.45
N TRP A 47 -13.48 -4.07 -5.47
CA TRP A 47 -13.65 -5.42 -4.92
C TRP A 47 -15.13 -5.71 -4.67
N CYS A 48 -15.55 -6.96 -4.92
CA CYS A 48 -16.93 -7.41 -4.66
C CYS A 48 -17.28 -7.37 -3.17
N ASP A 49 -16.34 -7.81 -2.35
CA ASP A 49 -16.55 -7.97 -0.92
C ASP A 49 -15.25 -7.72 -0.14
N ALA A 50 -15.38 -7.54 1.18
CA ALA A 50 -14.27 -7.42 2.11
C ALA A 50 -13.30 -8.62 2.01
N ILE A 51 -13.79 -9.82 1.68
CA ILE A 51 -12.94 -11.01 1.49
C ILE A 51 -11.98 -10.83 0.30
N CYS A 52 -12.46 -10.29 -0.82
CA CYS A 52 -11.61 -10.09 -2.02
C CYS A 52 -10.59 -8.97 -1.81
N ARG A 53 -10.95 -7.93 -1.06
CA ARG A 53 -10.00 -6.89 -0.64
C ARG A 53 -8.90 -7.48 0.24
N ASP A 54 -9.27 -8.19 1.30
CA ASP A 54 -8.32 -8.80 2.25
C ASP A 54 -7.38 -9.78 1.57
N ARG A 55 -7.90 -10.62 0.66
CA ARG A 55 -7.07 -11.56 -0.12
C ARG A 55 -6.12 -10.84 -1.07
N TRP A 56 -6.56 -9.78 -1.72
CA TRP A 56 -5.73 -8.96 -2.60
C TRP A 56 -4.61 -8.26 -1.80
N GLU A 57 -4.92 -7.67 -0.65
CA GLU A 57 -3.95 -7.05 0.28
C GLU A 57 -2.92 -8.07 0.79
N ARG A 58 -3.38 -9.28 1.12
CA ARG A 58 -2.51 -10.41 1.49
C ARG A 58 -1.60 -10.86 0.36
N SER A 59 -2.10 -10.92 -0.87
CA SER A 59 -1.31 -11.35 -2.03
C SER A 59 -0.31 -10.29 -2.51
N THR A 60 -0.64 -9.01 -2.38
CA THR A 60 0.19 -7.90 -2.85
C THR A 60 1.28 -7.51 -1.83
N GLY A 61 1.30 -8.13 -0.66
CA GLY A 61 2.32 -7.87 0.35
C GLY A 61 2.20 -6.46 0.95
N HIS A 62 1.09 -5.76 0.76
CA HIS A 62 0.73 -4.54 1.50
C HIS A 62 0.32 -4.90 2.92
N GLY A 63 1.24 -5.54 3.65
CA GLY A 63 1.01 -6.20 4.92
C GLY A 63 0.26 -5.35 5.93
N GLN A 64 -1.04 -5.58 6.02
CA GLN A 64 -1.79 -5.37 7.24
C GLN A 64 -2.03 -6.76 7.83
N LEU A 65 -1.20 -7.12 8.81
CA LEU A 65 -1.44 -8.27 9.66
C LEU A 65 -2.89 -8.18 10.19
N PRO A 66 -3.72 -9.24 10.10
CA PRO A 66 -5.02 -9.21 10.72
C PRO A 66 -4.80 -9.15 12.24
N ALA A 67 -5.37 -8.13 12.88
CA ALA A 67 -5.57 -8.14 14.33
C ALA A 67 -6.55 -9.28 14.65
N ALA A 68 -6.01 -10.49 14.81
CA ALA A 68 -6.72 -11.59 15.42
C ALA A 68 -6.81 -11.30 16.93
N ARG A 69 -8.06 -11.28 17.41
CA ARG A 69 -8.52 -10.98 18.78
C ARG A 69 -7.75 -11.70 19.88
#